data_AF-A0A1Y4R8P6-F1
#
_entry.id   AF-A0A1Y4R8P6-F1
#
_cell.length_a   1.000
_cell.length_b   1.000
_cell.length_c   1.000
_cell.angle_alpha   90.00
_cell.angle_beta   90.00
_cell.angle_gamma   90.00
#
_symmetry.space_group_name_H-M   'P 1'
#
loop_
_entity.id
_entity.type
_entity.pdbx_description
1 polymer ?
#
loop_
_entity_poly.entity_id
_entity_poly.type
_entity_poly.pdbx_seq_one_letter_code
_entity_poly.pdbx_strand_id
1 'polypeptide(L)'
;MLINDYEKFEEIYQKKSDVWGMTFHKSDSKNKNRRFHCPPVKGQIKKKGDYYYQFVPYGKRGQLVNSKSRGVNITHIYDNEQECIQTYNQFVQERIDELYEQIDELKSLMK
;
A
#
# COMPACT_ATOMS: atom_id res chain seq x y z
N MET A 1 0.91 -2.81 -9.73
CA MET A 1 2.21 -3.13 -10.36
C MET A 1 3.30 -3.06 -9.30
N LEU A 2 4.09 -4.13 -9.07
CA LEU A 2 5.31 -4.04 -8.27
C LEU A 2 6.36 -3.34 -9.12
N ILE A 3 6.80 -2.16 -8.68
CA ILE A 3 7.68 -1.31 -9.47
C ILE A 3 9.12 -1.74 -9.16
N ASN A 4 9.61 -2.69 -9.96
CA ASN A 4 10.99 -3.18 -9.88
C ASN A 4 11.92 -2.43 -10.86
N ASP A 5 11.39 -1.45 -11.60
CA ASP A 5 12.07 -0.72 -12.67
C ASP A 5 11.92 0.79 -12.43
N TYR A 6 12.97 1.41 -11.89
CA TYR A 6 12.99 2.81 -11.47
C TYR A 6 12.94 3.79 -12.64
N GLU A 7 13.41 3.41 -13.83
CA GLU A 7 13.42 4.29 -15.00
C GLU A 7 12.00 4.48 -15.56
N LYS A 8 11.22 3.39 -15.65
CA LYS A 8 9.78 3.46 -15.98
C LYS A 8 8.99 4.22 -14.92
N PHE A 9 9.40 4.14 -13.66
CA PHE A 9 8.77 4.89 -12.57
C PHE A 9 8.90 6.40 -12.75
N GLU A 10 10.10 6.90 -13.08
CA GLU A 10 10.31 8.34 -13.31
C GLU A 10 9.44 8.85 -14.46
N GLU A 11 9.37 8.11 -15.58
CA GLU A 11 8.60 8.53 -16.75
C GLU A 11 7.08 8.59 -16.50
N ILE A 12 6.54 7.60 -15.79
CA ILE A 12 5.11 7.50 -15.49
C ILE A 12 4.68 8.58 -14.49
N TYR A 13 5.47 8.78 -13.42
CA TYR A 13 5.05 9.58 -12.27
C TYR A 13 5.64 11.00 -12.21
N GLN A 14 6.55 11.39 -13.12
CA GLN A 14 6.81 12.81 -13.39
C GLN A 14 5.63 13.51 -14.06
N LYS A 15 4.81 12.77 -14.83
CA LYS A 15 3.68 13.32 -15.61
C LYS A 15 2.35 13.29 -14.85
N LYS A 16 2.15 12.32 -13.94
CA LYS A 16 0.95 12.19 -13.11
C LYS A 16 1.23 12.63 -11.68
N SER A 17 0.82 13.84 -11.34
CA SER A 17 1.04 14.41 -10.00
C SER A 17 0.24 13.68 -8.93
N ASP A 18 -0.94 13.14 -9.27
CA ASP A 18 -1.88 12.52 -8.33
C ASP A 18 -2.04 11.02 -8.58
N VAL A 19 -1.83 10.23 -7.53
CA VAL A 19 -1.93 8.77 -7.57
C VAL A 19 -2.62 8.25 -6.31
N TRP A 20 -3.04 6.99 -6.35
CA TRP A 20 -3.55 6.26 -5.20
C TRP A 20 -2.52 5.25 -4.71
N GLY A 21 -2.32 5.19 -3.39
CA GLY A 21 -1.34 4.32 -2.76
C GLY A 21 -1.93 3.52 -1.61
N MET A 22 -1.43 2.31 -1.41
CA MET A 22 -1.70 1.51 -0.22
C MET A 22 -0.45 0.74 0.25
N THR A 23 -0.45 0.33 1.52
CA THR A 23 0.60 -0.54 2.07
C THR A 23 0.00 -1.90 2.42
N PHE A 24 0.40 -2.90 1.64
CA PHE A 24 0.19 -4.30 1.94
C PHE A 24 1.52 -5.06 1.96
N HIS A 25 1.71 -5.92 2.95
CA HIS A 25 2.88 -6.81 3.03
C HIS A 25 2.46 -8.27 2.85
N LYS A 26 2.85 -8.88 1.72
CA LYS A 26 2.79 -10.34 1.54
C LYS A 26 3.76 -10.99 2.53
N SER A 27 3.30 -12.04 3.18
CA SER A 27 3.86 -12.58 4.41
C SER A 27 5.24 -13.21 4.25
N ASP A 28 6.25 -12.52 4.75
CA ASP A 28 7.50 -13.12 5.31
C ASP A 28 7.94 -12.45 6.63
N SER A 29 7.24 -11.39 7.07
CA SER A 29 7.60 -10.73 8.32
C SER A 29 7.06 -11.52 9.51
N LYS A 30 7.83 -11.56 10.61
CA LYS A 30 7.46 -12.13 11.92
C LYS A 30 6.14 -11.60 12.51
N ASN A 31 5.45 -10.67 11.83
CA ASN A 31 4.29 -9.93 12.32
C ASN A 31 3.13 -9.96 11.30
N LYS A 32 2.49 -11.13 11.14
CA LYS A 32 1.32 -11.36 10.26
C LYS A 32 0.14 -10.40 10.54
N ASN A 33 0.11 -9.74 11.71
CA ASN A 33 -0.95 -8.79 12.09
C ASN A 33 -0.72 -7.36 11.57
N ARG A 34 0.43 -7.06 10.95
CA ARG A 34 0.74 -5.73 10.38
C ARG A 34 0.65 -5.68 8.86
N ARG A 35 -0.05 -6.63 8.24
CA ARG A 35 -0.14 -6.74 6.76
C ARG A 35 -0.84 -5.53 6.12
N PHE A 36 -1.78 -4.88 6.81
CA PHE A 36 -2.51 -3.70 6.34
C PHE A 36 -2.13 -2.47 7.16
N HIS A 37 -1.10 -1.75 6.72
CA HIS A 37 -0.62 -0.57 7.45
C HIS A 37 -1.29 0.73 6.96
N CYS A 38 -1.63 0.80 5.67
CA CYS A 38 -2.26 1.97 5.08
C CYS A 38 -3.37 1.54 4.12
N PRO A 39 -4.64 1.93 4.37
CA PRO A 39 -5.70 1.77 3.38
C PRO A 39 -5.42 2.65 2.14
N PRO A 40 -6.16 2.43 1.03
CA PRO A 40 -6.08 3.25 -0.16
C PRO A 40 -6.20 4.74 0.17
N VAL A 41 -5.21 5.51 -0.26
CA VAL A 41 -5.16 6.96 -0.02
C VAL A 41 -4.60 7.67 -1.23
N LYS A 42 -5.19 8.83 -1.56
CA LYS A 42 -4.70 9.68 -2.64
C LYS A 42 -3.49 10.48 -2.17
N GLY A 43 -2.51 10.66 -3.04
CA GLY A 43 -1.30 11.44 -2.75
C GLY A 43 -0.49 11.72 -3.99
N GLN A 44 0.74 12.17 -3.76
CA GLN A 44 1.70 12.44 -4.83
C GLN A 44 2.98 11.67 -4.59
N ILE A 45 3.63 11.28 -5.69
CA ILE A 45 5.01 10.80 -5.67
C ILE A 45 5.93 12.01 -5.75
N LYS A 46 6.84 12.15 -4.78
CA LYS A 46 7.85 13.19 -4.77
C LYS A 46 9.25 12.59 -4.81
N LYS A 47 10.09 13.10 -5.70
CA LYS A 47 11.53 12.86 -5.67
C LYS A 47 12.10 13.53 -4.42
N LYS A 48 12.85 12.79 -3.62
CA LYS A 48 13.51 13.31 -2.42
C LYS A 48 15.00 13.01 -2.54
N GLY A 49 15.80 14.06 -2.71
CA GLY A 49 17.20 13.90 -3.11
C GLY A 49 17.33 13.28 -4.50
N ASP A 50 18.49 12.72 -4.80
CA ASP A 50 18.80 12.26 -6.16
C ASP A 50 18.35 10.82 -6.45
N TYR A 51 18.14 10.01 -5.40
CA TYR A 51 18.06 8.55 -5.54
C TYR A 51 16.75 7.90 -5.07
N TYR A 52 15.83 8.63 -4.44
CA TYR A 52 14.62 8.00 -3.89
C TYR A 52 13.35 8.80 -4.11
N TYR A 53 12.28 8.04 -4.28
CA TYR A 53 10.92 8.54 -4.44
C TYR A 53 10.11 8.22 -3.19
N GLN A 54 9.26 9.16 -2.81
CA GLN A 54 8.43 9.05 -1.62
C GLN A 54 6.99 9.38 -1.96
N PHE A 55 6.07 8.49 -1.57
CA PHE A 55 4.65 8.80 -1.59
C PHE A 55 4.30 9.73 -0.42
N VAL A 56 3.63 10.83 -0.74
CA VAL A 56 3.14 11.84 0.20
C VAL A 56 1.61 11.88 0.11
N PRO A 57 0.88 11.39 1.12
CA PRO A 57 -0.58 11.41 1.09
C PRO A 57 -1.13 12.84 1.17
N TYR A 58 -2.32 13.02 0.61
CA TYR A 58 -3.16 14.17 0.90
C TYR A 58 -3.80 14.04 2.29
N GLY A 59 -3.85 15.16 3.00
CA GLY A 59 -4.60 15.31 4.24
C GLY A 59 -6.09 15.56 3.96
N LYS A 60 -6.89 15.58 5.03
CA LYS A 60 -8.35 15.75 4.96
C LYS A 60 -8.83 17.02 4.26
N ARG A 61 -7.98 18.06 4.13
CA ARG A 61 -8.31 19.33 3.45
C ARG A 61 -7.67 19.43 2.07
N GLY A 62 -7.22 18.31 1.48
CA GLY A 62 -6.59 18.27 0.15
C GLY A 62 -5.15 18.81 0.10
N GLN A 63 -4.57 19.20 1.24
CA GLN A 63 -3.17 19.60 1.33
C GLN A 63 -2.26 18.39 1.48
N LEU A 64 -1.06 18.41 0.92
CA LEU A 64 -0.08 17.36 1.17
C LEU A 64 0.34 17.35 2.63
N VAL A 65 0.36 16.16 3.23
CA VAL A 65 0.85 16.00 4.60
C VAL A 65 2.35 16.28 4.61
N ASN A 66 2.83 17.02 5.62
CA ASN A 66 4.18 17.58 5.64
C ASN A 66 5.26 16.49 5.43
N SER A 67 6.04 16.63 4.35
CA SER A 67 6.91 15.59 3.76
C SER A 67 8.18 15.29 4.58
N LYS A 68 8.53 16.13 5.55
CA LYS A 68 9.76 15.96 6.34
C LYS A 68 9.70 14.80 7.35
N SER A 69 8.52 14.29 7.71
CA SER A 69 8.37 13.29 8.78
C SER A 69 7.37 12.16 8.54
N ARG A 70 6.53 12.20 7.48
CA ARG A 70 5.40 11.27 7.32
C ARG A 70 5.20 10.70 5.93
N GLY A 71 6.24 10.64 5.09
CA GLY A 71 6.07 9.86 3.88
C GLY A 71 5.87 8.39 4.25
N VAL A 72 4.86 7.78 3.62
CA VAL A 72 4.44 6.42 3.95
C VAL A 72 5.17 5.47 3.02
N ASN A 73 5.65 4.35 3.55
CA ASN A 73 6.15 3.25 2.74
C ASN A 73 4.97 2.57 2.05
N ILE A 74 4.49 3.18 0.98
CA ILE A 74 3.49 2.60 0.07
C ILE A 74 4.18 1.55 -0.78
N THR A 75 3.63 0.34 -0.78
CA THR A 75 4.17 -0.80 -1.56
C THR A 75 3.42 -1.01 -2.87
N HIS A 76 2.23 -0.42 -3.02
CA HIS A 76 1.40 -0.53 -4.23
C HIS A 76 0.84 0.84 -4.61
N ILE A 77 1.07 1.27 -5.85
CA ILE A 77 0.63 2.55 -6.41
C ILE A 77 -0.26 2.27 -7.64
N TYR A 78 -1.30 3.08 -7.80
CA TYR A 78 -2.33 2.96 -8.82
C TYR A 78 -2.70 4.35 -9.36
N ASP A 79 -3.07 4.40 -10.64
CA ASP A 79 -3.61 5.61 -11.26
C ASP A 79 -5.09 5.83 -10.93
N ASN A 80 -5.80 4.74 -10.63
CA ASN A 80 -7.24 4.71 -10.41
C ASN A 80 -7.57 4.34 -8.95
N GLU A 81 -8.44 5.13 -8.32
CA GLU A 81 -8.99 4.86 -6.99
C GLU A 81 -9.67 3.50 -6.91
N GLN A 82 -10.53 3.19 -7.89
CA GLN A 82 -11.32 1.97 -7.89
C GLN A 82 -10.43 0.73 -7.95
N GLU A 83 -9.40 0.74 -8.79
CA GLU A 83 -8.45 -0.36 -8.89
C GLU A 83 -7.65 -0.54 -7.60
N CYS A 84 -7.24 0.57 -6.98
CA CYS A 84 -6.55 0.55 -5.68
C CYS A 84 -7.45 -0.06 -4.59
N ILE A 85 -8.71 0.37 -4.52
CA ILE A 85 -9.71 -0.16 -3.56
C ILE A 85 -10.01 -1.63 -3.82
N GLN A 86 -10.25 -2.01 -5.07
CA GLN A 86 -10.52 -3.40 -5.45
C GLN A 86 -9.37 -4.32 -5.04
N THR A 87 -8.14 -3.92 -5.34
CA THR A 87 -6.98 -4.72 -4.97
C THR A 87 -6.79 -4.78 -3.45
N TYR A 88 -7.00 -3.67 -2.74
CA TYR A 88 -6.96 -3.65 -1.27
C TYR A 88 -8.00 -4.61 -0.67
N ASN A 89 -9.23 -4.56 -1.16
CA ASN A 89 -10.31 -5.41 -0.69
C ASN A 89 -10.03 -6.89 -0.98
N GLN A 90 -9.43 -7.20 -2.14
CA GLN A 90 -8.97 -8.56 -2.43
C GLN A 90 -7.97 -9.05 -1.38
N PHE A 91 -6.95 -8.24 -1.06
CA PHE A 91 -5.98 -8.62 -0.03
C PHE A 91 -6.63 -8.80 1.34
N VAL A 92 -7.59 -7.93 1.72
CA VAL A 92 -8.35 -8.06 2.96
C VAL A 92 -9.11 -9.39 2.99
N GLN A 93 -9.79 -9.75 1.90
CA GLN A 93 -10.52 -11.00 1.81
C GLN A 93 -9.58 -12.21 1.93
N GLU A 94 -8.46 -12.22 1.21
CA GLU A 94 -7.44 -13.28 1.32
C GLU A 94 -7.00 -13.46 2.79
N ARG A 95 -6.83 -12.37 3.55
CA ARG A 95 -6.47 -12.47 4.97
C ARG A 95 -7.62 -13.00 5.84
N ILE A 96 -8.86 -12.64 5.54
CA ILE A 96 -10.04 -13.17 6.24
C ILE A 96 -10.11 -14.67 6.04
N ASP A 97 -9.92 -15.14 4.81
CA ASP A 97 -9.98 -16.57 4.47
C ASP A 97 -8.87 -17.35 5.21
N GLU A 98 -7.63 -16.85 5.19
CA GLU A 98 -6.52 -17.43 5.98
C GLU A 98 -6.81 -17.53 7.48
N LEU A 99 -7.56 -16.56 8.04
CA LEU A 99 -7.91 -16.55 9.45
C LEU A 99 -8.98 -17.59 9.76
N TYR A 100 -9.96 -17.79 8.87
CA TYR A 100 -10.95 -18.85 9.03
C TYR A 100 -10.32 -20.23 8.96
N GLU A 101 -9.39 -20.46 8.03
CA GLU A 101 -8.63 -21.71 7.95
C GLU A 101 -7.89 -22.00 9.28
N GLN A 102 -7.18 -21.01 9.83
CA GLN A 102 -6.48 -21.15 11.11
C GLN A 102 -7.43 -21.45 12.27
N ILE A 103 -8.61 -20.84 12.29
CA ILE A 103 -9.62 -21.10 13.31
C ILE A 103 -10.12 -22.54 13.22
N ASP A 104 -10.38 -23.04 12.02
CA ASP A 104 -10.90 -24.39 11.83
C ASP A 104 -9.85 -25.47 12.15
N GLU A 105 -8.58 -25.23 11.82
CA GLU A 105 -7.46 -26.06 12.28
C GLU A 105 -7.42 -26.14 13.81
N LEU A 106 -7.51 -25.01 14.52
CA LEU A 106 -7.49 -24.98 15.98
C LEU A 106 -8.68 -25.72 16.59
N LYS A 107 -9.89 -25.53 16.04
CA LYS A 107 -11.09 -26.26 16.49
C LYS A 107 -10.94 -27.77 16.31
N SER A 108 -10.24 -28.21 15.25
CA SER A 108 -10.02 -29.64 15.01
C SER A 108 -9.12 -30.29 16.08
N LEU A 109 -8.20 -29.52 16.66
CA LEU A 109 -7.29 -29.94 17.73
C LEU A 109 -7.94 -29.94 19.12
N MET A 110 -9.10 -29.30 19.27
CA MET A 110 -9.86 -29.24 20.53
C MET A 110 -10.86 -30.40 20.70
N LYS A 111 -10.91 -31.33 19.74
CA LYS A 111 -11.66 -32.59 19.85
C LYS A 111 -10.85 -33.64 20.58
#